data_AF-A0A9E3SDY5-F1
#
_entry.id   AF-A0A9E3SDY5-F1
#
_cell.length_a   1.000
_cell.length_b   1.000
_cell.length_c   1.000
_cell.angle_alpha   90.00
_cell.angle_beta   90.00
_cell.angle_gamma   90.00
#
_symmetry.space_group_name_H-M   'P 1'
#
loop_
_entity.id
_entity.type
_entity.pdbx_description
1 polymer ?
#
loop_
_entity_poly.entity_id
_entity_poly.type
_entity_poly.pdbx_seq_one_letter_code
_entity_poly.pdbx_strand_id
1 'polypeptide(L)'
;FTGLKNLKYKESDRISAMKNELNKIGVKLEFISEDEYKLIPAKKLPDFTKDTAVVFDTWVDHRLAMSLAPLAMKVGAVQINNSDVVSKSYPNFWNVLRKTGILKMS
;
A
#
# COMPACT_ATOMS: atom_id res chain seq x y z
N PHE A 1 9.07 -11.06 -7.52
CA PHE A 1 8.24 -10.73 -8.71
C PHE A 1 9.16 -10.56 -9.90
N THR A 2 8.73 -10.94 -11.12
CA THR A 2 9.50 -10.76 -12.37
C THR A 2 8.65 -10.00 -13.41
N GLY A 3 9.28 -9.39 -14.43
CA GLY A 3 8.56 -8.76 -15.57
C GLY A 3 8.22 -7.27 -15.42
N LEU A 4 9.02 -6.50 -14.67
CA LEU A 4 8.75 -5.10 -14.34
C LEU A 4 9.20 -4.07 -15.40
N LYS A 5 9.56 -4.51 -16.62
CA LYS A 5 10.12 -3.65 -17.70
C LYS A 5 9.33 -2.37 -18.01
N ASN A 6 7.99 -2.43 -17.93
CA ASN A 6 7.13 -1.27 -18.20
C ASN A 6 6.97 -0.31 -17.00
N LEU A 7 7.36 -0.72 -15.79
CA LEU A 7 7.41 0.18 -14.64
C LEU A 7 8.52 1.23 -14.84
N LYS A 8 9.70 0.82 -15.33
CA LYS A 8 10.89 1.68 -15.49
C LYS A 8 10.67 3.00 -16.25
N TYR A 9 9.73 3.05 -17.21
CA TYR A 9 9.57 4.19 -18.14
C TYR A 9 8.33 5.08 -17.89
N LYS A 10 7.39 4.65 -17.03
CA LYS A 10 6.27 5.50 -16.55
C LYS A 10 6.35 5.78 -15.04
N GLU A 11 7.21 5.09 -14.31
CA GLU A 11 7.24 5.10 -12.85
C GLU A 11 8.61 5.55 -12.35
N SER A 12 8.76 6.86 -12.22
CA SER A 12 9.57 7.33 -11.12
C SER A 12 8.85 6.94 -9.82
N ASP A 13 9.59 6.25 -8.96
CA ASP A 13 9.33 6.06 -7.53
C ASP A 13 8.23 5.08 -7.05
N ARG A 14 7.45 4.36 -7.87
CA ARG A 14 6.46 3.41 -7.31
C ARG A 14 7.10 2.31 -6.45
N ILE A 15 8.18 1.70 -6.93
CA ILE A 15 8.88 0.64 -6.19
C ILE A 15 9.51 1.21 -4.92
N SER A 16 10.12 2.38 -5.00
CA SER A 16 10.69 3.08 -3.84
C SER A 16 9.60 3.48 -2.83
N ALA A 17 8.47 4.00 -3.29
CA ALA A 17 7.30 4.33 -2.48
C ALA A 17 6.79 3.07 -1.79
N MET A 18 6.56 1.98 -2.54
CA MET A 18 6.17 0.69 -1.97
C MET A 18 7.18 0.20 -0.92
N LYS A 19 8.48 0.32 -1.18
CA LYS A 19 9.54 -0.03 -0.23
C LYS A 19 9.47 0.84 1.04
N ASN A 20 9.29 2.14 0.90
CA ASN A 20 9.17 3.09 2.01
C ASN A 20 7.93 2.78 2.86
N GLU A 21 6.77 2.59 2.22
CA GLU A 21 5.52 2.29 2.89
C GLU A 21 5.57 0.92 3.59
N LEU A 22 6.01 -0.15 2.92
CA LEU A 22 6.13 -1.49 3.52
C LEU A 22 7.12 -1.53 4.70
N ASN A 23 8.19 -0.74 4.65
CA ASN A 23 9.14 -0.66 5.77
C ASN A 23 8.49 -0.15 7.06
N LYS A 24 7.43 0.69 6.98
CA LYS A 24 6.70 1.19 8.17
C LYS A 24 6.07 0.07 9.00
N ILE A 25 5.81 -1.09 8.39
CA ILE A 25 5.26 -2.28 9.06
C ILE A 25 6.28 -3.43 9.19
N GLY A 26 7.57 -3.13 8.96
CA GLY A 26 8.65 -4.10 9.08
C GLY A 26 8.76 -5.10 7.91
N VAL A 27 8.03 -4.88 6.82
CA VAL A 27 8.14 -5.67 5.58
C VAL A 27 9.19 -5.02 4.69
N LYS A 28 10.16 -5.79 4.22
CA LYS A 28 11.22 -5.26 3.34
C LYS A 28 10.99 -5.68 1.90
N LEU A 29 11.27 -4.77 0.98
CA LEU A 29 11.37 -5.06 -0.43
C LEU A 29 12.85 -4.93 -0.85
N GLU A 30 13.49 -6.06 -1.13
CA GLU A 30 14.89 -6.13 -1.52
C GLU A 30 15.02 -6.29 -3.03
N PHE A 31 15.90 -5.51 -3.63
CA PHE A 31 16.29 -5.64 -5.03
C PHE A 31 17.25 -6.81 -5.17
N ILE A 32 16.96 -7.74 -6.07
CA ILE A 32 17.78 -8.93 -6.30
C ILE A 32 18.57 -8.78 -7.59
N SER A 33 17.87 -8.48 -8.69
CA SER A 33 18.46 -8.34 -10.02
C SER A 33 17.50 -7.54 -10.92
N GLU A 34 17.87 -7.28 -12.17
CA GLU A 34 17.07 -6.46 -13.09
C GLU A 34 15.59 -6.92 -13.15
N ASP A 35 14.69 -6.03 -12.72
CA ASP A 35 13.24 -6.25 -12.60
C ASP A 35 12.80 -7.35 -11.61
N GLU A 36 13.70 -7.76 -10.72
CA GLU A 36 13.43 -8.77 -9.69
C GLU A 36 13.54 -8.18 -8.28
N TYR A 37 12.44 -8.32 -7.54
CA TYR A 37 12.37 -7.96 -6.13
C TYR A 37 11.89 -9.12 -5.28
N LYS A 38 12.51 -9.25 -4.11
CA LYS A 38 12.13 -10.18 -3.05
C LYS A 38 11.43 -9.42 -1.94
N LEU A 39 10.22 -9.86 -1.61
CA LEU A 39 9.50 -9.37 -0.44
C LEU A 39 9.88 -10.24 0.76
N ILE A 40 10.41 -9.60 1.80
CA ILE A 40 10.75 -10.24 3.06
C ILE A 40 9.68 -9.83 4.08
N PRO A 41 8.82 -10.76 4.50
CA PRO A 41 7.77 -10.45 5.47
C PRO A 41 8.37 -10.10 6.83
N ALA A 42 7.65 -9.26 7.59
CA ALA A 42 7.98 -9.01 8.99
C ALA A 42 7.85 -10.32 9.79
N LYS A 43 8.74 -10.53 10.78
CA LYS A 43 8.62 -11.68 11.71
C LYS A 43 7.29 -11.67 12.47
N LYS A 44 6.80 -10.48 12.78
CA LYS A 44 5.49 -10.22 13.36
C LYS A 44 4.98 -8.91 12.78
N LEU A 45 3.76 -8.92 12.26
CA LEU A 45 3.09 -7.69 11.85
C LEU A 45 2.57 -6.94 13.08
N PRO A 46 2.56 -5.60 13.05
CA PRO A 46 1.92 -4.81 14.09
C PRO A 46 0.41 -5.06 14.14
N ASP A 47 -0.17 -4.85 15.31
CA ASP A 47 -1.60 -4.87 15.54
C ASP A 47 -2.01 -3.46 16.00
N PHE A 48 -2.58 -2.68 15.07
CA PHE A 48 -2.90 -1.28 15.24
C PHE A 48 -4.37 -1.08 15.60
N THR A 49 -4.61 -0.09 16.45
CA THR A 49 -5.93 0.50 16.69
C THR A 49 -6.11 1.76 15.84
N LYS A 50 -7.32 2.33 15.82
CA LYS A 50 -7.59 3.61 15.15
C LYS A 50 -6.66 4.74 15.64
N ASP A 51 -6.29 4.73 16.92
CA ASP A 51 -5.45 5.76 17.54
C ASP A 51 -3.95 5.56 17.32
N THR A 52 -3.55 4.36 16.89
CA THR A 52 -2.15 3.96 16.68
C THR A 52 -1.85 3.55 15.24
N ALA A 53 -2.80 3.80 14.34
CA ALA A 53 -2.73 3.36 12.96
C ALA A 53 -1.49 3.93 12.26
N VAL A 54 -0.80 3.06 11.53
CA VAL A 54 0.25 3.51 10.61
C VAL A 54 -0.36 4.38 9.52
N VAL A 55 0.30 5.49 9.23
CA VAL A 55 -0.07 6.40 8.14
C VAL A 55 0.77 6.07 6.91
N PHE A 56 0.10 5.70 5.83
CA PHE A 56 0.72 5.50 4.53
C PHE A 56 0.49 6.66 3.59
N ASP A 57 1.50 6.98 2.80
CA ASP A 57 1.43 7.98 1.74
C ASP A 57 1.22 7.29 0.39
N THR A 58 0.44 7.92 -0.49
CA THR A 58 0.08 7.32 -1.79
C THR A 58 1.03 7.68 -2.91
N TRP A 59 1.88 8.69 -2.71
CA TRP A 59 2.83 9.16 -3.71
C TRP A 59 2.16 9.50 -5.06
N VAL A 60 0.92 10.01 -4.99
CA VAL A 60 0.06 10.31 -6.16
C VAL A 60 -0.24 9.08 -7.03
N ASP A 61 -0.07 7.88 -6.47
CA ASP A 61 -0.28 6.61 -7.14
C ASP A 61 -1.52 5.89 -6.61
N HIS A 62 -2.57 5.86 -7.45
CA HIS A 62 -3.82 5.16 -7.17
C HIS A 62 -3.64 3.67 -6.90
N ARG A 63 -2.66 3.00 -7.53
CA ARG A 63 -2.43 1.56 -7.34
C ARG A 63 -1.77 1.29 -5.99
N LEU A 64 -0.83 2.15 -5.56
CA LEU A 64 -0.25 2.06 -4.23
C LEU A 64 -1.34 2.22 -3.17
N ALA A 65 -2.17 3.27 -3.28
CA ALA A 65 -3.31 3.50 -2.39
C ALA A 65 -4.25 2.29 -2.28
N MET A 66 -4.67 1.74 -3.43
CA MET A 66 -5.56 0.58 -3.46
C MET A 66 -4.91 -0.69 -2.90
N SER A 67 -3.60 -0.87 -3.07
CA SER A 67 -2.88 -2.05 -2.57
C SER A 67 -2.68 -2.05 -1.05
N LEU A 68 -2.62 -0.87 -0.43
CA LEU A 68 -2.42 -0.71 1.01
C LEU A 68 -3.72 -0.83 1.80
N ALA A 69 -4.87 -0.50 1.20
CA ALA A 69 -6.15 -0.48 1.91
C ALA A 69 -6.57 -1.84 2.52
N PRO A 70 -6.40 -3.00 1.84
CA PRO A 70 -6.74 -4.30 2.42
C PRO A 70 -5.85 -4.70 3.61
N LEU A 71 -4.69 -4.07 3.79
CA LEU A 71 -3.78 -4.38 4.90
C LEU A 71 -4.44 -4.20 6.27
N ALA A 72 -5.40 -3.27 6.38
CA ALA A 72 -6.20 -3.05 7.59
C ALA A 72 -6.82 -4.34 8.15
N MET A 73 -7.21 -5.28 7.28
CA MET A 73 -7.76 -6.57 7.71
C MET A 73 -6.77 -7.43 8.50
N LYS A 74 -5.47 -7.21 8.30
CA LYS A 74 -4.41 -7.99 8.94
C LYS A 74 -3.76 -7.27 10.11
N VAL A 75 -3.64 -5.95 10.04
CA VAL A 75 -2.97 -5.10 11.06
C VAL A 75 -3.95 -4.27 11.88
N GLY A 76 -5.26 -4.54 11.80
CA GLY A 76 -6.30 -3.87 12.58
C GLY A 76 -6.75 -2.52 11.99
N ALA A 77 -5.83 -1.58 11.80
CA ALA A 77 -6.12 -0.25 11.28
C ALA A 77 -4.97 0.32 10.43
N VAL A 78 -5.31 1.07 9.38
CA VAL A 78 -4.37 1.84 8.56
C VAL A 78 -5.00 3.18 8.19
N GLN A 79 -4.17 4.21 8.04
CA GLN A 79 -4.56 5.50 7.47
C GLN A 79 -3.86 5.70 6.14
N ILE A 80 -4.57 6.24 5.14
CA ILE A 80 -4.03 6.49 3.80
C ILE A 80 -4.20 7.98 3.49
N ASN A 81 -3.09 8.70 3.36
CA ASN A 81 -3.08 10.12 2.96
C ASN A 81 -3.37 10.25 1.46
N ASN A 82 -4.00 11.36 1.04
CA ASN A 82 -4.33 11.63 -0.37
C ASN A 82 -5.07 10.45 -1.03
N SER A 83 -6.08 9.91 -0.34
CA SER A 83 -6.85 8.73 -0.79
C SER A 83 -7.72 9.03 -2.02
N ASP A 84 -7.96 10.30 -2.32
CA ASP A 84 -8.69 10.82 -3.47
C ASP A 84 -8.02 10.49 -4.82
N VAL A 85 -6.71 10.22 -4.83
CA VAL A 85 -5.95 9.85 -6.05
C VAL A 85 -6.52 8.61 -6.74
N VAL A 86 -7.19 7.72 -5.98
CA VAL A 86 -7.86 6.52 -6.49
C VAL A 86 -8.98 6.87 -7.47
N SER A 87 -9.59 8.04 -7.34
CA SER A 87 -10.69 8.49 -8.21
C SER A 87 -10.28 8.60 -9.68
N LYS A 88 -8.99 8.73 -9.97
CA LYS A 88 -8.46 8.74 -11.34
C LYS A 88 -8.72 7.44 -12.10
N SER A 89 -8.71 6.30 -11.41
CA SER A 89 -8.89 4.98 -12.02
C SER A 89 -10.15 4.27 -11.56
N TYR A 90 -10.56 4.49 -10.31
CA TYR A 90 -11.68 3.80 -9.70
C TYR A 90 -12.45 4.69 -8.70
N PRO A 91 -13.27 5.63 -9.20
CA PRO A 91 -14.05 6.58 -8.38
C PRO A 91 -14.84 5.95 -7.23
N ASN A 92 -15.35 4.73 -7.42
CA ASN A 92 -16.20 4.04 -6.45
C ASN A 92 -15.43 3.13 -5.47
N PHE A 93 -14.10 3.07 -5.53
CA PHE A 93 -13.30 2.14 -4.74
C PHE A 93 -13.61 2.20 -3.24
N TRP A 94 -13.56 3.39 -2.63
CA TRP A 94 -13.80 3.57 -1.19
C TRP A 94 -15.24 3.25 -0.79
N ASN A 95 -16.21 3.49 -1.69
CA ASN A 95 -17.60 3.11 -1.47
C ASN A 95 -17.77 1.59 -1.44
N VAL A 96 -17.09 0.88 -2.35
CA VAL A 96 -17.08 -0.58 -2.38
C VAL A 96 -16.37 -1.14 -1.15
N LEU A 97 -15.22 -0.57 -0.77
CA LEU A 97 -14.47 -1.01 0.41
C LEU A 97 -15.22 -0.76 1.73
N ARG A 98 -16.10 0.25 1.79
CA ARG A 98 -17.03 0.42 2.92
C ARG A 98 -18.04 -0.72 3.00
N LYS A 99 -18.57 -1.18 1.88
CA LYS A 99 -19.56 -2.27 1.84
C LYS A 99 -18.98 -3.61 2.30
N THR A 100 -17.67 -3.81 2.25
CA THR A 100 -17.02 -5.03 2.74
C THR A 100 -16.80 -5.02 4.26
N GLY A 101 -17.05 -3.89 4.94
CA GLY A 101 -16.80 -3.74 6.38
C GLY A 101 -15.33 -3.51 6.76
N ILE A 102 -14.43 -3.43 5.77
CA ILE A 102 -13.00 -3.16 5.97
C ILE A 102 -12.78 -1.70 6.37
N LEU A 103 -13.46 -0.76 5.69
CA LEU A 103 -13.43 0.65 6.05
C LEU A 103 -14.58 0.94 7.03
N LYS A 104 -14.25 1.14 8.32
CA LYS A 104 -15.21 1.58 9.34
C LYS A 104 -15.23 3.10 9.40
N MET A 105 -16.43 3.70 9.49
CA MET A 105 -16.55 5.15 9.66
C MET A 105 -15.99 5.56 11.02
N SER A 106 -15.28 6.69 11.02
CA SER A 106 -14.76 7.33 12.23
C SER A 106 -15.87 7.96 13.05
#